data_AF-A0A2E9L6Y3-F1
#
_entry.id   AF-A0A2E9L6Y3-F1
#
_cell.length_a   1.000
_cell.length_b   1.000
_cell.length_c   1.000
_cell.angle_alpha   90.00
_cell.angle_beta   90.00
_cell.angle_gamma   90.00
#
_symmetry.space_group_name_H-M   'P 1'
#
loop_
_entity.id
_entity.type
_entity.pdbx_description
1 polymer ?
#
loop_
_entity_poly.entity_id
_entity_poly.type
_entity_poly.pdbx_seq_one_letter_code
_entity_poly.pdbx_strand_id
1 'polypeptide(L)'
;MDQHTQYYAQSKIDWDNDPDPYKRRKKNIKKARKALKPARRFGFIKFNTRGQCCVSGIMLASLGPQAYDVPLIDPDTFTPVDDGRTLANQFFKDPLTGKIEPFYALSSVDTGWPMKSGYSPDLLMIYWLFSQWKMQQQQDNQSQHSVWLWKRRKIKMVPINTQAKKMPKPKLVEAMEPFYQLCLEHQGKGVEISEFKNFQTGEVDICTIQLDLRHMRYLEEQSQPSFDGTPSEGQGRNA
;
A
#
# COMPACT_ATOMS: atom_id res chain seq x y z
N MET A 1 29.91 -5.62 -41.87
CA MET A 1 28.79 -4.99 -41.14
C MET A 1 29.37 -4.46 -39.86
N ASP A 2 29.46 -3.14 -39.75
CA ASP A 2 30.09 -2.47 -38.61
C ASP A 2 29.34 -2.80 -37.31
N GLN A 3 30.09 -3.23 -36.29
CA GLN A 3 29.56 -3.38 -34.95
C GLN A 3 29.17 -1.99 -34.44
N HIS A 4 27.88 -1.66 -34.50
CA HIS A 4 27.35 -0.46 -33.87
C HIS A 4 27.57 -0.56 -32.36
N THR A 5 28.64 0.04 -31.85
CA THR A 5 28.86 0.19 -30.41
C THR A 5 27.74 1.04 -29.83
N GLN A 6 26.80 0.39 -29.15
CA GLN A 6 25.71 1.05 -28.43
C GLN A 6 26.24 1.58 -27.09
N TYR A 7 26.35 2.89 -26.97
CA TYR A 7 26.67 3.55 -25.70
C TYR A 7 25.38 3.87 -24.94
N TYR A 8 25.23 3.30 -23.74
CA TYR A 8 24.16 3.65 -22.80
C TYR A 8 24.73 4.48 -21.63
N ALA A 9 24.05 5.57 -21.28
CA ALA A 9 24.46 6.42 -20.17
C ALA A 9 24.04 5.80 -18.84
N GLN A 10 24.98 5.22 -18.11
CA GLN A 10 24.76 4.77 -16.72
C GLN A 10 24.81 5.96 -15.76
N SER A 11 23.67 6.31 -15.15
CA SER A 11 23.66 7.29 -14.07
C SER A 11 23.84 6.60 -12.72
N LYS A 12 25.11 6.42 -12.30
CA LYS A 12 25.43 6.00 -10.93
C LYS A 12 25.23 7.18 -9.98
N ILE A 13 24.20 7.13 -9.14
CA ILE A 13 23.96 8.11 -8.08
C ILE A 13 24.10 7.41 -6.74
N ASP A 14 24.99 7.93 -5.89
CA ASP A 14 25.11 7.47 -4.51
C ASP A 14 23.99 8.10 -3.67
N TRP A 15 22.99 7.29 -3.33
CA TRP A 15 21.89 7.70 -2.47
C TRP A 15 22.34 7.89 -1.02
N ASP A 16 21.66 8.79 -0.31
CA ASP A 16 21.91 9.02 1.11
C ASP A 16 21.28 7.91 1.95
N ASN A 17 22.00 7.47 3.00
CA ASN A 17 21.58 6.42 3.93
C ASN A 17 21.42 6.96 5.36
N ASP A 18 20.99 8.23 5.51
CA ASP A 18 20.67 8.81 6.83
C ASP A 18 19.73 7.89 7.62
N PRO A 19 20.00 7.61 8.91
CA PRO A 19 19.11 6.80 9.75
C PRO A 19 17.74 7.44 9.94
N ASP A 20 17.63 8.78 9.85
CA ASP A 20 16.35 9.47 9.86
C ASP A 20 15.72 9.44 8.44
N PRO A 21 14.59 8.71 8.26
CA PRO A 21 13.98 8.55 6.94
C PRO A 21 13.51 9.88 6.34
N TYR A 22 13.17 10.87 7.15
CA TYR A 22 12.73 12.18 6.68
C TYR A 22 13.91 13.00 6.14
N LYS A 23 15.05 13.01 6.83
CA LYS A 23 16.27 13.64 6.36
C LYS A 23 16.82 12.93 5.13
N ARG A 24 16.82 11.60 5.14
CA ARG A 24 17.22 10.74 4.02
C ARG A 24 16.46 11.12 2.75
N ARG A 25 15.12 11.11 2.81
CA ARG A 25 14.25 11.53 1.70
C ARG A 25 14.58 12.93 1.21
N LYS A 26 14.67 13.93 2.10
CA LYS A 26 14.99 15.31 1.71
C LYS A 26 16.31 15.42 0.95
N LYS A 27 17.35 14.69 1.37
CA LYS A 27 18.64 14.66 0.69
C LYS A 27 18.55 13.93 -0.65
N ASN A 28 17.87 12.79 -0.71
CA ASN A 28 17.66 12.02 -1.93
C ASN A 28 16.85 12.79 -2.98
N ILE A 29 15.79 13.50 -2.59
CA ILE A 29 15.03 14.40 -3.46
C ILE A 29 15.93 15.48 -4.07
N LYS A 30 16.83 16.08 -3.27
CA LYS A 30 17.78 17.09 -3.78
C LYS A 30 18.76 16.48 -4.79
N LYS A 31 19.32 15.30 -4.48
CA LYS A 31 20.24 14.57 -5.38
C LYS A 31 19.55 14.21 -6.70
N ALA A 32 18.36 13.61 -6.62
CA ALA A 32 17.58 13.24 -7.79
C ALA A 32 17.20 14.45 -8.64
N ARG A 33 16.69 15.54 -8.03
CA ARG A 33 16.37 16.77 -8.77
C ARG A 33 17.59 17.36 -9.49
N LYS A 34 18.79 17.26 -8.89
CA LYS A 34 20.03 17.70 -9.54
C LYS A 34 20.37 16.83 -10.75
N ALA A 35 20.24 15.52 -10.63
CA ALA A 35 20.53 14.58 -11.72
C ALA A 35 19.53 14.65 -12.87
N LEU A 36 18.25 14.88 -12.55
CA LEU A 36 17.15 14.96 -13.52
C LEU A 36 17.05 16.32 -14.21
N LYS A 37 17.79 17.33 -13.75
CA LYS A 37 17.70 18.68 -14.27
C LYS A 37 18.15 18.70 -15.74
N PRO A 38 17.31 19.19 -16.68
CA PRO A 38 17.69 19.26 -18.08
C PRO A 38 18.99 20.05 -18.28
N ALA A 39 19.84 19.61 -19.19
CA ALA A 39 21.08 20.30 -19.50
C ALA A 39 20.77 21.69 -20.08
N ARG A 40 21.46 22.73 -19.60
CA ARG A 40 21.24 24.11 -20.07
C ARG A 40 22.53 24.70 -20.65
N ARG A 41 22.38 25.55 -21.66
CA ARG A 41 23.45 26.38 -22.23
C ARG A 41 22.92 27.81 -22.33
N PHE A 42 23.60 28.76 -21.69
CA PHE A 42 23.17 30.17 -21.62
C PHE A 42 21.70 30.35 -21.16
N GLY A 43 21.26 29.57 -20.16
CA GLY A 43 19.90 29.63 -19.62
C GLY A 43 18.84 28.85 -20.41
N PHE A 44 19.09 28.56 -21.69
CA PHE A 44 18.20 27.76 -22.55
C PHE A 44 18.45 26.27 -22.37
N ILE A 45 17.42 25.45 -22.59
CA ILE A 45 17.55 24.00 -22.51
C ILE A 45 18.29 23.50 -23.76
N LYS A 46 19.41 22.81 -23.54
CA LYS A 46 20.33 22.37 -24.59
C LYS A 46 19.73 21.23 -25.42
N PHE A 47 19.01 20.31 -24.80
CA PHE A 47 18.45 19.12 -25.43
C PHE A 47 16.93 19.12 -25.28
N ASN A 48 16.21 19.51 -26.33
CA ASN A 48 14.74 19.62 -26.33
C ASN A 48 14.16 19.17 -27.68
N THR A 49 14.78 18.16 -28.29
CA THR A 49 14.32 17.57 -29.55
C THR A 49 13.45 16.34 -29.25
N ARG A 50 12.47 16.07 -30.11
CA ARG A 50 11.62 14.87 -29.97
C ARG A 50 12.45 13.60 -30.03
N GLY A 51 12.24 12.70 -29.07
CA GLY A 51 12.97 11.44 -28.98
C GLY A 51 14.42 11.58 -28.48
N GLN A 52 14.82 12.74 -27.95
CA GLN A 52 16.11 12.97 -27.32
C GLN A 52 15.99 12.94 -25.80
N CYS A 53 17.04 12.53 -25.09
CA CYS A 53 17.16 12.67 -23.65
C CYS A 53 17.48 14.13 -23.26
N CYS A 54 16.70 14.73 -22.36
CA CYS A 54 16.86 16.13 -21.97
C CYS A 54 18.10 16.42 -21.10
N VAL A 55 18.73 15.39 -20.54
CA VAL A 55 19.93 15.51 -19.68
C VAL A 55 21.20 15.15 -20.46
N SER A 56 21.23 13.98 -21.10
CA SER A 56 22.44 13.47 -21.78
C SER A 56 22.51 13.84 -23.26
N GLY A 57 21.37 14.16 -23.90
CA GLY A 57 21.31 14.43 -25.33
C GLY A 57 21.30 13.18 -26.22
N ILE A 58 21.31 11.97 -25.64
CA ILE A 58 21.24 10.70 -26.39
C ILE A 58 19.87 10.56 -27.08
N MET A 59 19.84 9.97 -28.26
CA MET A 59 18.59 9.61 -28.94
C MET A 59 17.96 8.38 -28.27
N LEU A 60 16.75 8.54 -27.74
CA LEU A 60 16.02 7.47 -27.04
C LEU A 60 15.62 6.35 -28.00
N ALA A 61 15.33 6.68 -29.26
CA ALA A 61 14.97 5.71 -30.28
C ALA A 61 16.09 4.68 -30.56
N SER A 62 17.36 5.04 -30.36
CA SER A 62 18.48 4.11 -30.59
C SER A 62 18.65 3.06 -29.48
N LEU A 63 17.95 3.21 -28.36
CA LEU A 63 17.99 2.25 -27.25
C LEU A 63 17.12 1.01 -27.52
N GLY A 64 16.17 1.12 -28.46
CA GLY A 64 15.19 0.08 -28.75
C GLY A 64 14.00 0.06 -27.77
N PRO A 65 12.90 -0.62 -28.15
CA PRO A 65 11.66 -0.62 -27.36
C PRO A 65 11.80 -1.33 -26.00
N GLN A 66 12.66 -2.35 -25.91
CA GLN A 66 12.88 -3.14 -24.69
C GLN A 66 13.67 -2.39 -23.61
N ALA A 67 14.29 -1.26 -23.95
CA ALA A 67 15.12 -0.51 -23.01
C ALA A 67 14.35 0.00 -21.78
N TYR A 68 13.02 0.10 -21.87
CA TYR A 68 12.14 0.55 -20.79
C TYR A 68 11.40 -0.61 -20.10
N ASP A 69 11.61 -1.86 -20.51
CA ASP A 69 11.07 -3.06 -19.84
C ASP A 69 11.88 -3.43 -18.59
N VAL A 70 12.21 -2.42 -17.80
CA VAL A 70 12.95 -2.55 -16.54
C VAL A 70 11.94 -2.49 -15.40
N PRO A 71 11.97 -3.45 -14.45
CA PRO A 71 11.07 -3.43 -13.30
C PRO A 71 11.31 -2.20 -12.45
N LEU A 72 10.24 -1.65 -11.88
CA LEU A 72 10.34 -0.52 -10.94
C LEU A 72 11.12 -0.92 -9.70
N ILE A 73 11.74 0.06 -9.05
CA ILE A 73 12.56 -0.13 -7.86
C ILE A 73 11.86 0.52 -6.65
N ASP A 74 11.90 -0.15 -5.51
CA ASP A 74 11.40 0.38 -4.24
C ASP A 74 12.30 1.55 -3.74
N PRO A 75 11.72 2.69 -3.33
CA PRO A 75 12.46 3.88 -2.90
C PRO A 75 13.25 3.77 -1.59
N ASP A 76 12.99 2.75 -0.77
CA ASP A 76 13.66 2.53 0.52
C ASP A 76 14.64 1.36 0.48
N THR A 77 14.33 0.27 -0.23
CA THR A 77 15.20 -0.91 -0.31
C THR A 77 16.08 -0.94 -1.55
N PHE A 78 15.75 -0.15 -2.58
CA PHE A 78 16.39 -0.19 -3.90
C PHE A 78 16.34 -1.58 -4.57
N THR A 79 15.40 -2.42 -4.19
CA THR A 79 15.14 -3.72 -4.83
C THR A 79 14.04 -3.59 -5.89
N PRO A 80 14.03 -4.45 -6.92
CA PRO A 80 12.90 -4.55 -7.83
C PRO A 80 11.59 -4.80 -7.07
N VAL A 81 10.50 -4.22 -7.56
CA VAL A 81 9.16 -4.46 -7.04
C VAL A 81 8.55 -5.65 -7.80
N ASP A 82 8.04 -6.65 -7.08
CA ASP A 82 7.51 -7.90 -7.64
C ASP A 82 6.09 -7.78 -8.22
N ASP A 83 5.61 -6.58 -8.48
CA ASP A 83 4.26 -6.29 -8.94
C ASP A 83 4.10 -6.35 -10.48
N GLY A 84 5.17 -6.71 -11.19
CA GLY A 84 5.20 -6.77 -12.65
C GLY A 84 5.15 -5.40 -13.34
N ARG A 85 5.26 -4.29 -12.60
CA ARG A 85 5.30 -2.95 -13.20
C ARG A 85 6.70 -2.64 -13.72
N THR A 86 6.74 -2.14 -14.94
CA THR A 86 7.95 -1.67 -15.61
C THR A 86 7.90 -0.17 -15.83
N LEU A 87 9.06 0.44 -16.11
CA LEU A 87 9.12 1.85 -16.54
C LEU A 87 8.21 2.11 -17.75
N ALA A 88 8.18 1.18 -18.70
CA ALA A 88 7.33 1.27 -19.89
C ALA A 88 5.84 1.39 -19.50
N ASN A 89 5.36 0.46 -18.67
CA ASN A 89 3.96 0.42 -18.25
C ASN A 89 3.59 1.61 -17.34
N GLN A 90 4.53 2.11 -16.55
CA GLN A 90 4.29 3.18 -15.59
C GLN A 90 4.24 4.59 -16.22
N PHE A 91 5.06 4.84 -17.26
CA PHE A 91 5.24 6.19 -17.81
C PHE A 91 4.78 6.36 -19.26
N PHE A 92 4.65 5.27 -20.01
CA PHE A 92 4.23 5.32 -21.41
C PHE A 92 2.80 4.84 -21.63
N LYS A 93 2.01 4.75 -20.57
CA LYS A 93 0.58 4.45 -20.62
C LYS A 93 -0.19 5.52 -19.87
N ASP A 94 -1.23 6.03 -20.52
CA ASP A 94 -2.20 6.91 -19.86
C ASP A 94 -2.91 6.12 -18.75
N PRO A 95 -2.91 6.59 -17.49
CA PRO A 95 -3.53 5.89 -16.38
C PRO A 95 -5.05 5.75 -16.50
N LEU A 96 -5.73 6.63 -17.24
CA LEU A 96 -7.19 6.60 -17.38
C LEU A 96 -7.64 5.75 -18.56
N THR A 97 -6.94 5.86 -19.70
CA THR A 97 -7.37 5.21 -20.95
C THR A 97 -6.57 3.95 -21.29
N GLY A 98 -5.43 3.73 -20.65
CA GLY A 98 -4.50 2.64 -20.95
C GLY A 98 -3.78 2.77 -22.30
N LYS A 99 -4.02 3.86 -23.05
CA LYS A 99 -3.39 4.10 -24.34
C LYS A 99 -1.91 4.41 -24.17
N ILE A 100 -1.12 3.98 -25.15
CA ILE A 100 0.32 4.24 -25.16
C ILE A 100 0.54 5.73 -25.49
N GLU A 101 1.20 6.46 -24.58
CA GLU A 101 1.53 7.87 -24.74
C GLU A 101 3.02 8.10 -24.50
N PRO A 102 3.72 8.93 -25.29
CA PRO A 102 5.11 9.26 -25.02
C PRO A 102 5.29 10.06 -23.72
N PHE A 103 6.27 9.69 -22.91
CA PHE A 103 6.68 10.47 -21.75
C PHE A 103 7.42 11.75 -22.16
N TYR A 104 7.02 12.88 -21.60
CA TYR A 104 7.67 14.18 -21.77
C TYR A 104 8.18 14.72 -20.43
N ALA A 105 9.47 15.11 -20.39
CA ALA A 105 10.04 15.73 -19.19
C ALA A 105 9.55 17.18 -19.02
N LEU A 106 9.58 17.69 -17.79
CA LEU A 106 9.31 19.10 -17.50
C LEU A 106 10.59 19.92 -17.41
N SER A 107 10.52 21.21 -17.73
CA SER A 107 11.67 22.14 -17.71
C SER A 107 12.39 22.27 -16.36
N SER A 108 11.69 21.93 -15.27
CA SER A 108 12.19 21.95 -13.89
C SER A 108 11.92 20.63 -13.16
N VAL A 109 11.97 19.50 -13.88
CA VAL A 109 11.74 18.12 -13.38
C VAL A 109 10.29 17.86 -12.99
N ASP A 110 9.77 18.57 -11.99
CA ASP A 110 8.46 18.33 -11.38
C ASP A 110 7.51 19.53 -11.48
N THR A 111 7.97 20.60 -12.12
CA THR A 111 7.25 21.85 -12.37
C THR A 111 7.69 22.46 -13.71
N GLY A 112 6.94 23.46 -14.19
CA GLY A 112 7.27 24.22 -15.39
C GLY A 112 6.60 23.66 -16.64
N TRP A 113 7.18 23.96 -17.80
CA TRP A 113 6.58 23.66 -19.09
C TRP A 113 6.96 22.25 -19.58
N PRO A 114 6.04 21.54 -20.27
CA PRO A 114 6.36 20.28 -20.91
C PRO A 114 7.38 20.48 -22.03
N MET A 115 8.36 19.61 -22.07
CA MET A 115 9.40 19.56 -23.09
C MET A 115 9.03 18.61 -24.22
N LYS A 116 9.74 18.70 -25.35
CA LYS A 116 9.61 17.72 -26.46
C LYS A 116 10.47 16.47 -26.24
N SER A 117 11.43 16.55 -25.33
CA SER A 117 12.38 15.49 -24.95
C SER A 117 11.96 14.74 -23.68
N GLY A 118 12.48 13.53 -23.50
CA GLY A 118 12.20 12.66 -22.34
C GLY A 118 13.45 12.32 -21.55
N TYR A 119 13.36 11.27 -20.73
CA TYR A 119 14.48 10.69 -19.97
C TYR A 119 14.91 9.36 -20.60
N SER A 120 16.20 9.03 -20.51
CA SER A 120 16.69 7.66 -20.74
C SER A 120 16.18 6.72 -19.64
N PRO A 121 16.19 5.38 -19.83
CA PRO A 121 15.68 4.43 -18.84
C PRO A 121 16.21 4.68 -17.42
N ASP A 122 17.52 4.85 -17.27
CA ASP A 122 18.15 5.08 -15.96
C ASP A 122 17.68 6.39 -15.31
N LEU A 123 17.56 7.47 -16.09
CA LEU A 123 17.06 8.74 -15.61
C LEU A 123 15.55 8.66 -15.31
N LEU A 124 14.81 7.86 -16.06
CA LEU A 124 13.39 7.64 -15.80
C LEU A 124 13.18 6.83 -14.51
N MET A 125 14.08 5.89 -14.19
CA MET A 125 14.10 5.22 -12.90
C MET A 125 14.38 6.21 -11.76
N ILE A 126 15.33 7.14 -11.95
CA ILE A 126 15.58 8.20 -10.97
C ILE A 126 14.35 9.11 -10.81
N TYR A 127 13.63 9.38 -11.91
CA TYR A 127 12.39 10.16 -11.88
C TYR A 127 11.27 9.44 -11.14
N TRP A 128 11.17 8.11 -11.28
CA TRP A 128 10.29 7.27 -10.48
C TRP A 128 10.58 7.40 -8.98
N LEU A 129 11.81 7.17 -8.57
CA LEU A 129 12.23 7.28 -7.16
C LEU A 129 11.96 8.69 -6.61
N PHE A 130 12.29 9.72 -7.40
CA PHE A 130 11.99 11.11 -7.07
C PHE A 130 10.50 11.35 -6.84
N SER A 131 9.64 10.83 -7.71
CA SER A 131 8.19 10.97 -7.62
C SER A 131 7.65 10.31 -6.35
N GLN A 132 8.14 9.11 -6.01
CA GLN A 132 7.78 8.40 -4.79
C GLN A 132 8.20 9.17 -3.53
N TRP A 133 9.46 9.59 -3.44
CA TRP A 133 9.92 10.37 -2.28
C TRP A 133 9.16 11.69 -2.12
N LYS A 134 8.82 12.36 -3.23
CA LYS A 134 8.05 13.60 -3.21
C LYS A 134 6.62 13.37 -2.70
N MET A 135 5.96 12.30 -3.16
CA MET A 135 4.61 11.92 -2.70
C MET A 135 4.62 11.65 -1.20
N GLN A 136 5.58 10.84 -0.72
CA GLN A 136 5.73 10.56 0.71
C GLN A 136 5.98 11.86 1.51
N GLN A 137 6.86 12.74 1.02
CA GLN A 137 7.12 14.02 1.68
C GLN A 137 5.86 14.91 1.72
N GLN A 138 5.00 14.87 0.70
CA GLN A 138 3.74 15.62 0.71
C GLN A 138 2.78 15.08 1.77
N GLN A 139 2.66 13.76 1.90
CA GLN A 139 1.85 13.12 2.96
C GLN A 139 2.35 13.50 4.36
N ASP A 140 3.67 13.44 4.58
CA ASP A 140 4.28 13.85 5.84
C ASP A 140 4.05 15.34 6.13
N ASN A 141 4.15 16.20 5.12
CA ASN A 141 3.93 17.62 5.29
C ASN A 141 2.46 17.96 5.56
N GLN A 142 1.50 17.23 4.97
CA GLN A 142 0.08 17.43 5.25
C GLN A 142 -0.26 17.15 6.72
N SER A 143 0.33 16.09 7.30
CA SER A 143 0.17 15.78 8.72
C SER A 143 0.88 16.79 9.65
N GLN A 144 1.95 17.44 9.18
CA GLN A 144 2.70 18.44 9.96
C GLN A 144 2.19 19.89 9.82
N HIS A 145 1.61 20.26 8.68
CA HIS A 145 1.17 21.63 8.42
C HIS A 145 0.03 22.06 9.35
N SER A 146 -0.82 21.09 9.72
CA SER A 146 -1.85 21.24 10.75
C SER A 146 -1.22 21.57 12.10
N VAL A 147 -0.24 20.79 12.56
CA VAL A 147 0.46 20.96 13.84
C VAL A 147 1.22 22.29 13.93
N TRP A 148 1.91 22.70 12.87
CA TRP A 148 2.66 23.97 12.86
C TRP A 148 1.75 25.20 12.87
N LEU A 149 0.66 25.18 12.07
CA LEU A 149 -0.34 26.24 12.07
C LEU A 149 -1.04 26.34 13.43
N TRP A 150 -1.36 25.22 14.09
CA TRP A 150 -1.98 25.20 15.42
C TRP A 150 -1.06 25.78 16.50
N LYS A 151 0.21 25.39 16.50
CA LYS A 151 1.22 25.94 17.44
C LYS A 151 1.40 27.44 17.25
N ARG A 152 1.48 27.93 16.01
CA ARG A 152 1.65 29.36 15.70
C ARG A 152 0.41 30.18 16.04
N ARG A 153 -0.79 29.63 15.85
CA ARG A 153 -2.08 30.30 16.13
C ARG A 153 -2.60 30.08 17.55
N LYS A 154 -1.84 29.42 18.43
CA LYS A 154 -2.26 29.03 19.79
C LYS A 154 -3.62 28.30 19.83
N ILE A 155 -3.92 27.53 18.77
CA ILE A 155 -5.17 26.77 18.69
C ILE A 155 -4.99 25.52 19.55
N LYS A 156 -5.70 25.46 20.69
CA LYS A 156 -5.72 24.28 21.57
C LYS A 156 -6.64 23.23 20.94
N MET A 157 -6.06 22.14 20.45
CA MET A 157 -6.84 20.96 20.06
C MET A 157 -7.37 20.32 21.34
N VAL A 158 -8.63 20.61 21.66
CA VAL A 158 -9.38 19.81 22.63
C VAL A 158 -9.86 18.60 21.84
N PRO A 159 -9.44 17.36 22.17
CA PRO A 159 -10.02 16.18 21.55
C PRO A 159 -11.52 16.26 21.77
N ILE A 160 -12.27 16.40 20.68
CA ILE A 160 -13.71 16.21 20.74
C ILE A 160 -13.86 14.71 20.92
N ASN A 161 -13.98 14.26 22.16
CA ASN A 161 -14.61 13.00 22.45
C ASN A 161 -16.06 13.16 21.98
N THR A 162 -16.30 13.00 20.69
CA THR A 162 -17.60 12.52 20.23
C THR A 162 -17.70 11.13 20.83
N GLN A 163 -18.21 11.06 22.06
CA GLN A 163 -18.88 9.85 22.49
C GLN A 163 -19.86 9.56 21.37
N ALA A 164 -19.60 8.50 20.61
CA ALA A 164 -20.53 8.04 19.60
C ALA A 164 -21.90 8.05 20.28
N LYS A 165 -22.85 8.82 19.74
CA LYS A 165 -24.22 8.77 20.23
C LYS A 165 -24.63 7.32 20.08
N LYS A 166 -24.64 6.57 21.20
CA LYS A 166 -25.14 5.19 21.23
C LYS A 166 -26.55 5.28 20.70
N MET A 167 -26.74 4.86 19.45
CA MET A 167 -28.08 4.76 18.92
C MET A 167 -28.80 3.70 19.76
N PRO A 168 -30.05 3.92 20.14
CA PRO A 168 -30.81 2.90 20.85
C PRO A 168 -30.80 1.63 19.99
N LYS A 169 -30.43 0.49 20.59
CA LYS A 169 -30.44 -0.80 19.90
C LYS A 169 -31.86 -1.04 19.38
N PRO A 170 -32.04 -1.60 18.16
CA PRO A 170 -33.37 -1.99 17.71
C PRO A 170 -34.03 -2.94 18.70
N LYS A 171 -35.33 -2.77 18.99
CA LYS A 171 -36.05 -3.57 20.00
C LYS A 171 -35.92 -5.09 19.82
N LEU A 172 -35.82 -5.55 18.57
CA LEU A 172 -35.61 -6.96 18.26
C LEU A 172 -34.24 -7.46 18.72
N VAL A 173 -33.20 -6.64 18.60
CA VAL A 173 -31.85 -6.96 19.07
C VAL A 173 -31.83 -7.07 20.59
N GLU A 174 -32.53 -6.18 21.30
CA GLU A 174 -32.69 -6.26 22.76
C GLU A 174 -33.41 -7.56 23.17
N ALA A 175 -34.45 -7.96 22.44
CA ALA A 175 -35.17 -9.21 22.69
C ALA A 175 -34.32 -10.47 22.40
N MET A 176 -33.41 -10.39 21.44
CA MET A 176 -32.51 -11.50 21.06
C MET A 176 -31.24 -11.58 21.93
N GLU A 177 -30.98 -10.60 22.78
CA GLU A 177 -29.80 -10.55 23.65
C GLU A 177 -29.63 -11.82 24.51
N PRO A 178 -30.68 -12.42 25.12
CA PRO A 178 -30.52 -13.68 25.87
C PRO A 178 -30.06 -14.85 24.99
N PHE A 179 -30.57 -14.95 23.76
CA PHE A 179 -30.15 -15.96 22.80
C PHE A 179 -28.71 -15.73 22.36
N TYR A 180 -28.31 -14.47 22.17
CA TYR A 180 -26.95 -14.10 21.83
C TYR A 180 -25.95 -14.49 22.93
N GLN A 181 -26.28 -14.22 24.19
CA GLN A 181 -25.45 -14.62 25.34
C GLN A 181 -25.30 -16.15 25.42
N LEU A 182 -26.39 -16.89 25.21
CA LEU A 182 -26.34 -18.36 25.15
C LEU A 182 -25.40 -18.85 24.03
N CYS A 183 -25.45 -18.20 22.86
CA CYS A 183 -24.57 -18.54 21.75
C CYS A 183 -23.09 -18.26 22.07
N LEU A 184 -22.79 -17.16 22.78
CA LEU A 184 -21.43 -16.82 23.22
C LEU A 184 -20.86 -17.85 24.20
N GLU A 185 -21.67 -18.31 25.16
CA GLU A 185 -21.26 -19.35 26.14
C GLU A 185 -20.93 -20.69 25.46
N HIS A 186 -21.58 -20.98 24.33
CA HIS A 186 -21.41 -22.21 23.56
C HIS A 186 -20.57 -22.03 22.30
N GLN A 187 -19.85 -20.91 22.15
CA GLN A 187 -18.97 -20.68 21.01
C GLN A 187 -17.89 -21.76 20.93
N GLY A 188 -17.73 -22.35 19.73
CA GLY A 188 -16.81 -23.47 19.50
C GLY A 188 -17.38 -24.85 19.87
N LYS A 189 -18.57 -24.93 20.49
CA LYS A 189 -19.31 -26.19 20.71
C LYS A 189 -20.38 -26.41 19.63
N GLY A 190 -20.04 -26.09 18.38
CA GLY A 190 -20.96 -26.09 17.25
C GLY A 190 -21.68 -24.76 17.02
N VAL A 191 -21.43 -23.74 17.84
CA VAL A 191 -21.87 -22.37 17.60
C VAL A 191 -20.71 -21.53 17.07
N GLU A 192 -20.92 -20.85 15.94
CA GLU A 192 -19.98 -19.89 15.36
C GLU A 192 -20.66 -18.53 15.24
N ILE A 193 -19.98 -17.48 15.71
CA ILE A 193 -20.48 -16.10 15.68
C ILE A 193 -19.52 -15.26 14.86
N SER A 194 -20.05 -14.58 13.83
CA SER A 194 -19.31 -13.65 12.98
C SER A 194 -19.89 -12.25 13.10
N GLU A 195 -19.10 -11.30 13.61
CA GLU A 195 -19.46 -9.88 13.74
C GLU A 195 -18.74 -9.04 12.68
N PHE A 196 -19.51 -8.32 11.86
CA PHE A 196 -18.99 -7.36 10.88
C PHE A 196 -19.18 -5.94 11.41
N LYS A 197 -18.06 -5.28 11.70
CA LYS A 197 -18.05 -3.91 12.23
C LYS A 197 -17.99 -2.89 11.11
N ASN A 198 -18.75 -1.82 11.27
CA ASN A 198 -18.64 -0.67 10.39
C ASN A 198 -17.28 0.02 10.58
N PHE A 199 -16.55 0.24 9.50
CA PHE A 199 -15.24 0.89 9.56
C PHE A 199 -15.29 2.34 10.05
N GLN A 200 -16.44 3.02 9.90
CA GLN A 200 -16.61 4.43 10.24
C GLN A 200 -17.12 4.64 11.68
N THR A 201 -18.02 3.79 12.16
CA THR A 201 -18.63 3.94 13.51
C THR A 201 -18.05 2.99 14.56
N GLY A 202 -17.45 1.87 14.13
CA GLY A 202 -16.95 0.82 15.02
C GLY A 202 -18.05 -0.06 15.64
N GLU A 203 -19.32 0.20 15.34
CA GLU A 203 -20.45 -0.63 15.77
C GLU A 203 -20.58 -1.89 14.91
N VAL A 204 -21.16 -2.96 15.48
CA VAL A 204 -21.43 -4.21 14.74
C VAL A 204 -22.72 -4.02 13.95
N ASP A 205 -22.59 -3.88 12.63
CA ASP A 205 -23.74 -3.69 11.73
C ASP A 205 -24.42 -5.02 11.40
N ILE A 206 -23.63 -6.09 11.31
CA ILE A 206 -24.12 -7.43 10.93
C ILE A 206 -23.51 -8.44 11.90
N CYS A 207 -24.37 -9.24 12.53
CA CYS A 207 -23.99 -10.40 13.32
C CYS A 207 -24.63 -11.64 12.69
N THR A 208 -23.81 -12.66 12.41
CA THR A 208 -24.27 -13.96 11.91
C THR A 208 -23.96 -15.03 12.95
N ILE A 209 -24.98 -15.79 13.34
CA ILE A 209 -24.85 -16.94 14.24
C ILE A 209 -25.10 -18.20 13.40
N GLN A 210 -24.12 -19.08 13.35
CA GLN A 210 -24.22 -20.37 12.67
C GLN A 210 -24.23 -21.49 13.71
N LEU A 211 -25.18 -22.41 13.57
CA LEU A 211 -25.33 -23.57 14.44
C LEU A 211 -25.06 -24.84 13.62
N ASP A 212 -23.92 -25.47 13.84
CA ASP A 212 -23.60 -26.77 13.27
C ASP A 212 -24.19 -27.89 14.15
N LEU A 213 -25.41 -28.28 13.79
CA LEU A 213 -26.15 -29.33 14.48
C LEU A 213 -25.46 -30.70 14.42
N ARG A 214 -24.60 -30.95 13.42
CA ARG A 214 -23.87 -32.24 13.31
C ARG A 214 -22.78 -32.30 14.36
N HIS A 215 -22.02 -31.22 14.48
CA HIS A 215 -20.97 -31.11 15.48
C HIS A 215 -21.54 -31.12 16.91
N MET A 216 -22.68 -30.45 17.13
CA MET A 216 -23.37 -30.48 18.43
C MET A 216 -23.76 -31.91 18.85
N ARG A 217 -24.41 -32.67 17.96
CA ARG A 217 -24.80 -34.07 18.24
C ARG A 217 -23.59 -34.94 18.55
N TYR A 218 -22.49 -34.76 17.81
CA TYR A 218 -21.25 -35.49 18.07
C TYR A 218 -20.70 -35.21 19.49
N LEU A 219 -20.72 -33.96 19.94
CA LEU A 219 -20.29 -33.59 21.30
C LEU A 219 -21.24 -34.12 22.39
N GLU A 220 -22.54 -34.17 22.12
CA GLU A 220 -23.53 -34.77 23.03
C GLU A 220 -23.32 -36.29 23.15
N GLU A 221 -23.05 -36.99 22.04
CA GLU A 221 -22.76 -38.43 22.04
C GLU A 221 -21.45 -38.75 22.78
N GLN A 222 -20.42 -37.92 22.66
CA GLN A 222 -19.16 -38.09 23.41
C GLN A 222 -19.28 -37.78 24.89
N SER A 223 -20.27 -36.98 25.31
CA SER A 223 -20.47 -36.62 26.71
C SER A 223 -21.43 -37.54 27.45
N GLN A 224 -22.04 -38.54 26.79
CA GLN A 224 -22.79 -39.58 27.46
C GLN A 224 -21.85 -40.52 28.23
N PRO A 225 -22.06 -40.74 29.54
CA PRO A 225 -21.28 -41.70 30.29
C PRO A 225 -21.54 -43.10 29.75
N SER A 226 -20.46 -43.80 29.37
CA SER A 226 -20.50 -45.23 29.06
C SER A 226 -21.09 -45.97 30.25
N PHE A 227 -22.30 -46.52 30.08
CA PHE A 227 -22.94 -47.40 31.05
C PHE A 227 -22.17 -48.73 31.05
N ASP A 228 -21.08 -48.78 31.81
CA ASP A 228 -20.34 -50.01 32.10
C ASP A 228 -21.19 -50.84 33.07
N GLY A 229 -22.12 -51.60 32.50
CA GLY A 229 -22.93 -52.58 33.22
C GLY A 229 -22.05 -53.72 33.71
N THR A 230 -21.45 -53.57 34.89
CA THR A 230 -20.96 -54.71 35.68
C THR A 230 -22.12 -55.23 36.52
N PRO A 231 -22.66 -56.43 36.25
CA PRO A 231 -23.62 -57.05 37.15
C PRO A 231 -22.88 -57.50 38.42
N SER A 232 -23.32 -56.99 39.56
CA SER A 232 -22.93 -57.49 40.87
C SER A 232 -23.49 -58.90 41.06
N GLU A 233 -22.60 -59.91 41.03
CA GLU A 233 -22.91 -61.26 41.50
C GLU A 233 -23.12 -61.24 43.02
N GLY A 234 -24.37 -61.06 43.42
CA GLY A 234 -24.86 -61.48 44.72
C GLY A 234 -25.49 -62.87 44.62
N GLN A 235 -24.76 -63.91 45.02
CA GLN A 235 -25.36 -65.17 45.44
C GLN A 235 -24.73 -65.64 46.75
N GLY A 236 -25.40 -65.29 47.84
CA GLY A 236 -25.46 -66.18 48.99
C GLY A 236 -26.70 -67.07 48.84
N ARG A 237 -26.53 -68.39 49.04
CA ARG A 237 -27.45 -69.26 49.79
C ARG A 237 -26.92 -70.70 49.91
N ASN A 238 -26.71 -71.08 51.17
CA ASN A 238 -27.09 -72.34 51.82
C ASN A 238 -26.74 -73.69 51.15
N ALA A 239 -25.80 -74.42 51.77
CA ALA A 239 -26.07 -75.62 52.59
C ALA A 239 -24.80 -76.02 53.35
#